data_AF-A0A438K7L9-F1
#
_entry.id   AF-A0A438K7L9-F1
#
_cell.length_a   1.000
_cell.length_b   1.000
_cell.length_c   1.000
_cell.angle_alpha   90.00
_cell.angle_beta   90.00
_cell.angle_gamma   90.00
#
_symmetry.space_group_name_H-M   'P 1'
#
loop_
_entity.id
_entity.type
_entity.pdbx_description
1 polymer ?
#
loop_
_entity_poly.entity_id
_entity_poly.type
_entity_poly.pdbx_seq_one_letter_code
_entity_poly.pdbx_strand_id
1 'polypeptide(L)'
;MSLNNETGLDPSGIRVRPVSGLVAADYFAAGYFVWAVLIANLARIGYEEKTMYMAAYDWRLAFQNTEVRDQTLSRIKSNIELMVATNGGKKAVIIPHSMGVLYFLHFMKWVEAPAPMGGGGGSDWCAKHIKAVMNIGGPLLGAPKAMPGLLSAEAKDIAAARFFRAITLFNVESPFINGGNGTRFLDNDLFRVQTLQHVMRMTRTWDSTMSMIPKGGDTIWGDLDWSPEESYVPRKRKQRDNDSQTAEQTDTETLDSQKKGINYGRMISFGKDVAEAPSSEIERIDFKGAVKGNNVANITSCDVWTEYHDMGIEGIKAVAEYKVYTAGSLLDLLHFVAPKMMARGDAHFSYGIADNLDDPKYEHYKYWSNPLETNIWHYVVPAIFFTFKPPLCHFFAILPNAPDMEIYSMYGVGIPTERAYVYKLSPYSECYIPFQIDTSADGGKEDSCLKDGVYSIDGDETVPVLSAGFMCAKGWRGKTRFNPSGIQTYIREYDHAPPATLLEGRGTQSGAHVDIMGNFALIEDIIRVAAGATGEDLGGDQVYSDIFKWSDKINLPL
;
A
#
# COMPACT_ATOMS: atom_id res chain seq x y z
N MET A 1 -3.72 -4.86 -21.40
CA MET A 1 -3.31 -5.06 -20.00
C MET A 1 -4.46 -5.37 -19.03
N SER A 2 -5.73 -5.17 -19.41
CA SER A 2 -6.88 -5.55 -18.60
C SER A 2 -6.98 -7.07 -18.38
N LEU A 3 -7.53 -7.47 -17.23
CA LEU A 3 -7.91 -8.84 -16.92
C LEU A 3 -9.38 -9.08 -17.29
N ASN A 4 -9.79 -10.34 -17.31
CA ASN A 4 -11.17 -10.73 -17.49
C ASN A 4 -12.00 -10.23 -16.29
N ASN A 5 -13.08 -9.50 -16.57
CA ASN A 5 -13.89 -8.83 -15.55
C ASN A 5 -14.73 -9.78 -14.67
N GLU A 6 -14.81 -11.06 -15.00
CA GLU A 6 -15.50 -12.07 -14.21
C GLU A 6 -14.51 -12.95 -13.45
N THR A 7 -13.48 -13.44 -14.13
CA THR A 7 -12.55 -14.44 -13.54
C THR A 7 -11.33 -13.83 -12.87
N GLY A 8 -10.98 -12.57 -13.15
CA GLY A 8 -9.73 -11.97 -12.67
C GLY A 8 -8.47 -12.59 -13.29
N LEU A 9 -8.62 -13.38 -14.37
CA LEU A 9 -7.52 -14.03 -15.10
C LEU A 9 -7.34 -13.40 -16.50
N ASP A 10 -6.49 -14.00 -17.33
CA ASP A 10 -6.27 -13.51 -18.69
C ASP A 10 -7.57 -13.59 -19.53
N PRO A 11 -7.86 -12.59 -20.38
CA PRO A 11 -8.94 -12.66 -21.35
C PRO A 11 -8.76 -13.81 -22.35
N SER A 12 -9.88 -14.30 -22.91
CA SER A 12 -9.84 -15.35 -23.93
C SER A 12 -8.95 -14.95 -25.12
N GLY A 13 -8.07 -15.85 -25.54
CA GLY A 13 -7.13 -15.63 -26.65
C GLY A 13 -5.91 -14.76 -26.31
N ILE A 14 -5.78 -14.23 -25.09
CA ILE A 14 -4.65 -13.40 -24.66
C ILE A 14 -3.88 -14.11 -23.55
N ARG A 15 -2.54 -14.03 -23.58
CA ARG A 15 -1.67 -14.51 -22.51
C ARG A 15 -0.60 -13.48 -22.21
N VAL A 16 -0.46 -13.13 -20.94
CA VAL A 16 0.58 -12.21 -20.46
C VAL A 16 1.31 -12.87 -19.30
N ARG A 17 2.65 -12.87 -19.33
CA ARG A 17 3.47 -13.51 -18.30
C ARG A 17 4.59 -12.57 -17.84
N PRO A 18 4.95 -12.59 -16.56
CA PRO A 18 6.09 -11.83 -16.08
C PRO A 18 7.37 -12.38 -16.69
N VAL A 19 8.31 -11.49 -16.99
CA VAL A 19 9.69 -11.87 -17.29
C VAL A 19 10.31 -12.47 -16.02
N SER A 20 11.11 -13.52 -16.17
CA SER A 20 11.76 -14.21 -15.05
C SER A 20 13.24 -13.80 -14.89
N GLY A 21 13.77 -13.97 -13.68
CA GLY A 21 15.19 -13.75 -13.38
C GLY A 21 15.53 -12.29 -13.05
N LEU A 22 16.81 -12.01 -12.83
CA LEU A 22 17.29 -10.68 -12.43
C LEU A 22 17.01 -9.60 -13.50
N VAL A 23 16.97 -9.99 -14.78
CA VAL A 23 16.61 -9.12 -15.92
C VAL A 23 15.22 -8.49 -15.74
N ALA A 24 14.33 -9.13 -14.99
CA ALA A 24 13.00 -8.58 -14.69
C ALA A 24 13.02 -7.38 -13.73
N ALA A 25 14.14 -7.10 -13.06
CA ALA A 25 14.23 -6.16 -11.95
C ALA A 25 15.20 -4.98 -12.17
N ASP A 26 16.05 -5.04 -13.20
CA ASP A 26 17.09 -4.04 -13.43
C ASP A 26 16.48 -2.66 -13.76
N TYR A 27 15.63 -2.59 -14.79
CA TYR A 27 14.99 -1.36 -15.25
C TYR A 27 13.52 -1.60 -15.63
N PHE A 28 12.60 -0.82 -15.05
CA PHE A 28 11.18 -0.85 -15.44
C PHE A 28 10.95 -0.18 -16.81
N ALA A 29 11.77 0.82 -17.14
CA ALA A 29 11.87 1.50 -18.42
C ALA A 29 13.28 2.11 -18.55
N ALA A 30 13.71 2.50 -19.76
CA ALA A 30 15.01 3.15 -19.96
C ALA A 30 15.16 4.37 -19.01
N GLY A 31 16.18 4.37 -18.16
CA GLY A 31 16.42 5.41 -17.15
C GLY A 31 15.62 5.29 -15.85
N TYR A 32 14.82 4.23 -15.66
CA TYR A 32 14.05 3.96 -14.45
C TYR A 32 14.54 2.66 -13.79
N PHE A 33 15.59 2.76 -12.96
CA PHE A 33 16.07 1.63 -12.18
C PHE A 33 15.14 1.36 -11.00
N VAL A 34 14.84 0.08 -10.75
CA VAL A 34 14.07 -0.35 -9.56
C VAL A 34 15.04 -1.02 -8.61
N TRP A 35 15.65 -2.15 -9.00
CA TRP A 35 16.53 -2.93 -8.13
C TRP A 35 18.02 -2.87 -8.50
N ALA A 36 18.38 -2.31 -9.67
CA ALA A 36 19.75 -2.40 -10.20
C ALA A 36 20.84 -1.90 -9.23
N VAL A 37 20.60 -0.79 -8.52
CA VAL A 37 21.58 -0.23 -7.57
C VAL A 37 21.79 -1.16 -6.38
N LEU A 38 20.71 -1.73 -5.83
CA LEU A 38 20.81 -2.68 -4.73
C LEU A 38 21.50 -3.98 -5.17
N ILE A 39 21.12 -4.54 -6.33
CA ILE A 39 21.74 -5.74 -6.91
C ILE A 39 23.25 -5.53 -7.12
N ALA A 40 23.64 -4.38 -7.67
CA ALA A 40 25.05 -4.06 -7.90
C ALA A 40 25.85 -3.98 -6.59
N ASN A 41 25.27 -3.45 -5.52
CA ASN A 41 25.93 -3.38 -4.21
C ASN A 41 26.01 -4.75 -3.52
N LEU A 42 24.96 -5.58 -3.62
CA LEU A 42 25.01 -6.97 -3.14
C LEU A 42 26.10 -7.77 -3.89
N ALA A 43 26.23 -7.56 -5.20
CA ALA A 43 27.28 -8.19 -5.99
C ALA A 43 28.70 -7.80 -5.52
N ARG A 44 28.90 -6.58 -5.03
CA ARG A 44 30.19 -6.11 -4.50
C ARG A 44 30.64 -6.83 -3.24
N ILE A 45 29.71 -7.35 -2.44
CA ILE A 45 30.00 -8.13 -1.22
C ILE A 45 29.99 -9.65 -1.47
N GLY A 46 29.92 -10.08 -2.74
CA GLY A 46 30.05 -11.48 -3.13
C GLY A 46 28.72 -12.22 -3.38
N TYR A 47 27.59 -11.53 -3.44
CA TYR A 47 26.36 -12.14 -3.94
C TYR A 47 26.40 -12.33 -5.45
N GLU A 48 26.06 -13.52 -5.91
CA GLU A 48 25.97 -13.88 -7.31
C GLU A 48 24.55 -14.33 -7.65
N GLU A 49 24.26 -14.57 -8.94
CA GLU A 49 22.97 -15.08 -9.43
C GLU A 49 22.55 -16.39 -8.73
N LYS A 50 23.51 -17.24 -8.35
CA LYS A 50 23.23 -18.48 -7.60
C LYS A 50 22.78 -18.25 -6.14
N THR A 51 23.01 -17.06 -5.60
CA THR A 51 22.68 -16.65 -4.22
C THR A 51 21.67 -15.50 -4.16
N MET A 52 21.19 -15.03 -5.31
CA MET A 52 20.18 -13.98 -5.42
C MET A 52 19.04 -14.48 -6.29
N TYR A 53 17.81 -14.35 -5.79
CA TYR A 53 16.61 -14.75 -6.51
C TYR A 53 15.64 -13.59 -6.58
N MET A 54 15.25 -13.23 -7.81
CA MET A 54 14.19 -12.26 -8.07
C MET A 54 12.87 -12.99 -8.30
N ALA A 55 11.96 -12.86 -7.33
CA ALA A 55 10.61 -13.42 -7.39
C ALA A 55 9.68 -12.53 -8.22
N ALA A 56 9.84 -12.55 -9.55
CA ALA A 56 8.95 -11.82 -10.45
C ALA A 56 7.57 -12.50 -10.54
N TYR A 57 6.50 -11.71 -10.43
CA TYR A 57 5.11 -12.18 -10.51
C TYR A 57 4.24 -11.21 -11.29
N ASP A 58 3.06 -11.67 -11.74
CA ASP A 58 2.08 -10.81 -12.39
C ASP A 58 1.32 -10.01 -11.34
N TRP A 59 1.81 -8.80 -11.11
CA TRP A 59 1.29 -7.86 -10.14
C TRP A 59 -0.13 -7.37 -10.45
N ARG A 60 -0.79 -7.79 -11.54
CA ARG A 60 -2.20 -7.45 -11.81
C ARG A 60 -3.16 -8.43 -11.13
N LEU A 61 -2.74 -9.68 -10.92
CA LEU A 61 -3.59 -10.73 -10.39
C LEU A 61 -3.76 -10.64 -8.89
N ALA A 62 -4.89 -11.12 -8.38
CA ALA A 62 -5.01 -11.44 -6.96
C ALA A 62 -3.94 -12.46 -6.52
N PHE A 63 -3.50 -12.38 -5.26
CA PHE A 63 -2.33 -13.14 -4.80
C PHE A 63 -2.50 -14.66 -4.98
N GLN A 64 -3.66 -15.20 -4.60
CA GLN A 64 -3.95 -16.62 -4.81
C GLN A 64 -4.04 -17.00 -6.30
N ASN A 65 -4.52 -16.11 -7.17
CA ASN A 65 -4.61 -16.37 -8.60
C ASN A 65 -3.23 -16.47 -9.27
N THR A 66 -2.17 -15.90 -8.67
CA THR A 66 -0.79 -16.12 -9.14
C THR A 66 -0.35 -17.58 -8.96
N GLU A 67 -0.85 -18.26 -7.94
CA GLU A 67 -0.63 -19.69 -7.73
C GLU A 67 -1.48 -20.51 -8.70
N VAL A 68 -2.79 -20.22 -8.79
CA VAL A 68 -3.70 -20.95 -9.69
C VAL A 68 -3.23 -20.88 -11.14
N ARG A 69 -2.79 -19.72 -11.63
CA ARG A 69 -2.39 -19.53 -13.03
C ARG A 69 -0.98 -20.03 -13.34
N ASP A 70 -0.01 -19.67 -12.50
CA ASP A 70 1.42 -19.79 -12.84
C ASP A 70 2.23 -20.62 -11.83
N GLN A 71 1.60 -21.08 -10.75
CA GLN A 71 2.27 -21.77 -9.63
C GLN A 71 3.38 -20.89 -9.02
N THR A 72 3.16 -19.58 -8.97
CA THR A 72 4.17 -18.60 -8.56
C THR A 72 4.58 -18.79 -7.10
N LEU A 73 3.63 -19.03 -6.19
CA LEU A 73 3.94 -19.22 -4.76
C LEU A 73 4.72 -20.53 -4.56
N SER A 74 4.32 -21.59 -5.25
CA SER A 74 5.07 -22.86 -5.29
C SER A 74 6.51 -22.68 -5.80
N ARG A 75 6.71 -21.88 -6.85
CA ARG A 75 8.06 -21.56 -7.35
C ARG A 75 8.89 -20.76 -6.35
N ILE A 76 8.30 -19.79 -5.67
CA ILE A 76 9.00 -19.02 -4.62
C ILE A 76 9.45 -19.97 -3.50
N LYS A 77 8.54 -20.84 -3.02
CA LYS A 77 8.86 -21.86 -2.01
C LYS A 77 10.04 -22.72 -2.44
N SER A 78 9.98 -23.35 -3.61
CA SER A 78 11.04 -24.26 -4.07
C SER A 78 12.38 -23.57 -4.29
N ASN A 79 12.39 -22.31 -4.77
CA ASN A 79 13.63 -21.55 -4.92
C ASN A 79 14.26 -21.22 -3.57
N ILE A 80 13.47 -20.80 -2.58
CA ILE A 80 13.97 -20.52 -1.23
C ILE A 80 14.54 -21.80 -0.60
N GLU A 81 13.82 -22.92 -0.66
CA GLU A 81 14.30 -24.22 -0.15
C GLU A 81 15.62 -24.63 -0.81
N LEU A 82 15.72 -24.50 -2.13
CA LEU A 82 16.93 -24.81 -2.88
C LEU A 82 18.10 -23.90 -2.49
N MET A 83 17.86 -22.58 -2.37
CA MET A 83 18.89 -21.62 -1.98
C MET A 83 19.42 -21.91 -0.58
N VAL A 84 18.55 -22.21 0.38
CA VAL A 84 18.95 -22.54 1.75
C VAL A 84 19.74 -23.85 1.76
N ALA A 85 19.28 -24.88 1.06
CA ALA A 85 19.94 -26.19 1.00
C ALA A 85 21.34 -26.12 0.35
N THR A 86 21.49 -25.30 -0.68
CA THR A 86 22.76 -25.17 -1.44
C THR A 86 23.74 -24.16 -0.83
N ASN A 87 23.28 -23.28 0.07
CA ASN A 87 24.11 -22.28 0.75
C ASN A 87 24.47 -22.68 2.20
N GLY A 88 24.64 -23.99 2.44
CA GLY A 88 25.06 -24.52 3.74
C GLY A 88 24.04 -24.36 4.87
N GLY A 89 22.74 -24.32 4.54
CA GLY A 89 21.65 -24.15 5.51
C GLY A 89 21.47 -22.71 6.00
N LYS A 90 22.15 -21.73 5.39
CA LYS A 90 21.94 -20.32 5.70
C LYS A 90 20.55 -19.87 5.25
N LYS A 91 19.76 -19.37 6.19
CA LYS A 91 18.40 -18.85 5.96
C LYS A 91 18.45 -17.63 5.02
N ALA A 92 17.40 -17.45 4.22
CA ALA A 92 17.28 -16.37 3.24
C ALA A 92 16.89 -15.03 3.90
N VAL A 93 17.41 -13.94 3.35
CA VAL A 93 16.95 -12.56 3.63
C VAL A 93 15.99 -12.16 2.50
N ILE A 94 14.79 -11.72 2.86
CA ILE A 94 13.74 -11.39 1.90
C ILE A 94 13.55 -9.87 1.88
N ILE A 95 13.52 -9.27 0.70
CA ILE A 95 13.42 -7.82 0.52
C ILE A 95 12.21 -7.50 -0.35
N PRO A 96 10.99 -7.51 0.22
CA PRO A 96 9.81 -7.07 -0.51
C PRO A 96 9.69 -5.54 -0.53
N HIS A 97 9.20 -4.98 -1.63
CA HIS A 97 8.94 -3.55 -1.80
C HIS A 97 7.47 -3.28 -2.10
N SER A 98 6.92 -2.21 -1.52
CA SER A 98 5.56 -1.73 -1.78
C SER A 98 4.51 -2.84 -1.61
N MET A 99 3.60 -3.03 -2.57
CA MET A 99 2.61 -4.12 -2.58
C MET A 99 3.23 -5.52 -2.44
N GLY A 100 4.51 -5.71 -2.81
CA GLY A 100 5.24 -6.95 -2.60
C GLY A 100 5.33 -7.36 -1.12
N VAL A 101 5.22 -6.40 -0.20
CA VAL A 101 5.14 -6.67 1.25
C VAL A 101 3.88 -7.42 1.61
N LEU A 102 2.73 -7.00 1.08
CA LEU A 102 1.45 -7.69 1.27
C LEU A 102 1.44 -9.07 0.58
N TYR A 103 2.08 -9.17 -0.59
CA TYR A 103 2.23 -10.44 -1.31
C TYR A 103 3.10 -11.43 -0.52
N PHE A 104 4.20 -10.96 0.09
CA PHE A 104 5.05 -11.81 0.90
C PHE A 104 4.40 -12.19 2.23
N LEU A 105 3.60 -11.30 2.83
CA LEU A 105 2.76 -11.63 3.98
C LEU A 105 1.79 -12.77 3.65
N HIS A 106 1.13 -12.71 2.50
CA HIS A 106 0.30 -13.80 1.98
C HIS A 106 1.11 -15.08 1.76
N PHE A 107 2.31 -14.97 1.18
CA PHE A 107 3.18 -16.12 0.94
C PHE A 107 3.60 -16.84 2.23
N MET A 108 4.01 -16.10 3.28
CA MET A 108 4.39 -16.69 4.57
C MET A 108 3.27 -17.54 5.16
N LYS A 109 2.02 -17.18 4.90
CA LYS A 109 0.85 -17.94 5.33
C LYS A 109 0.52 -19.09 4.42
N TRP A 110 0.50 -18.81 3.13
CA TRP A 110 0.26 -19.81 2.11
C TRP A 110 1.25 -20.97 2.27
N VAL A 111 2.55 -20.70 2.49
CA VAL A 111 3.57 -21.75 2.55
C VAL A 111 3.43 -22.67 3.76
N GLU A 112 2.98 -22.15 4.90
CA GLU A 112 2.76 -22.95 6.12
C GLU A 112 1.40 -23.66 6.13
N ALA A 113 0.41 -23.12 5.42
CA ALA A 113 -0.92 -23.70 5.32
C ALA A 113 -0.91 -25.08 4.60
N PRO A 114 -1.78 -26.01 5.00
CA PRO A 114 -1.83 -27.35 4.43
C PRO A 114 -2.29 -27.34 2.97
N ALA A 115 -1.76 -28.28 2.18
CA ALA A 115 -2.25 -28.55 0.84
C ALA A 115 -3.70 -29.10 0.90
N PRO A 116 -4.55 -28.85 -0.11
CA PRO A 116 -4.22 -28.24 -1.40
C PRO A 116 -4.36 -26.70 -1.46
N MET A 117 -4.83 -26.05 -0.38
CA MET A 117 -5.04 -24.59 -0.38
C MET A 117 -3.72 -23.81 -0.22
N GLY A 118 -2.86 -24.29 0.69
CA GLY A 118 -1.52 -23.77 0.93
C GLY A 118 -0.42 -24.63 0.32
N GLY A 119 0.82 -24.22 0.56
CA GLY A 119 2.04 -24.84 0.05
C GLY A 119 2.51 -26.06 0.83
N GLY A 120 1.91 -26.39 1.98
CA GLY A 120 2.23 -27.61 2.74
C GLY A 120 3.68 -27.69 3.24
N GLY A 121 4.30 -26.55 3.54
CA GLY A 121 5.66 -26.46 4.09
C GLY A 121 5.76 -26.83 5.57
N GLY A 122 4.63 -26.81 6.29
CA GLY A 122 4.58 -27.01 7.74
C GLY A 122 4.75 -25.69 8.52
N SER A 123 4.36 -25.70 9.80
CA SER A 123 4.33 -24.49 10.66
C SER A 123 5.71 -23.97 11.09
N ASP A 124 6.78 -24.70 10.79
CA ASP A 124 8.16 -24.31 11.06
C ASP A 124 8.92 -23.93 9.78
N TRP A 125 8.22 -23.82 8.65
CA TRP A 125 8.86 -23.53 7.36
C TRP A 125 9.54 -22.16 7.38
N CYS A 126 8.87 -21.11 7.85
CA CYS A 126 9.48 -19.78 7.92
C CYS A 126 10.68 -19.78 8.88
N ALA A 127 10.54 -20.44 10.03
CA ALA A 127 11.62 -20.55 11.02
C ALA A 127 12.87 -21.24 10.46
N LYS A 128 12.70 -22.24 9.59
CA LYS A 128 13.79 -22.98 8.96
C LYS A 128 14.46 -22.22 7.82
N HIS A 129 13.72 -21.42 7.07
CA HIS A 129 14.20 -20.90 5.78
C HIS A 129 14.42 -19.39 5.75
N ILE A 130 13.84 -18.61 6.66
CA ILE A 130 13.87 -17.14 6.62
C ILE A 130 14.67 -16.59 7.80
N LYS A 131 15.66 -15.74 7.51
CA LYS A 131 16.43 -14.98 8.52
C LYS A 131 15.73 -13.68 8.86
N ALA A 132 15.39 -12.92 7.83
CA ALA A 132 14.87 -11.57 7.97
C ALA A 132 13.94 -11.22 6.80
N VAL A 133 12.91 -10.41 7.09
CA VAL A 133 12.04 -9.79 6.09
C VAL A 133 12.19 -8.28 6.18
N MET A 134 12.76 -7.68 5.15
CA MET A 134 13.12 -6.26 5.07
C MET A 134 12.10 -5.51 4.21
N ASN A 135 10.95 -5.15 4.80
CA ASN A 135 9.83 -4.56 4.09
C ASN A 135 10.11 -3.10 3.72
N ILE A 136 10.28 -2.79 2.44
CA ILE A 136 10.53 -1.43 1.95
C ILE A 136 9.21 -0.77 1.53
N GLY A 137 8.78 0.29 2.21
CA GLY A 137 7.58 1.07 1.85
C GLY A 137 6.30 0.24 1.85
N GLY A 138 6.16 -0.73 2.74
CA GLY A 138 5.03 -1.68 2.72
C GLY A 138 3.69 -1.05 3.15
N PRO A 139 2.63 -1.04 2.31
CA PRO A 139 1.31 -0.54 2.69
C PRO A 139 0.55 -1.59 3.52
N LEU A 140 1.06 -1.97 4.69
CA LEU A 140 0.52 -3.03 5.53
C LEU A 140 -0.96 -2.80 5.87
N LEU A 141 -1.34 -1.55 6.15
CA LEU A 141 -2.72 -1.14 6.41
C LEU A 141 -3.44 -0.59 5.18
N GLY A 142 -2.87 -0.72 3.98
CA GLY A 142 -3.36 -0.12 2.74
C GLY A 142 -2.84 1.30 2.50
N ALA A 143 -3.15 1.87 1.34
CA ALA A 143 -2.75 3.21 0.94
C ALA A 143 -4.02 4.00 0.57
N PRO A 144 -4.29 5.17 1.20
CA PRO A 144 -5.44 6.02 0.85
C PRO A 144 -5.52 6.33 -0.64
N LYS A 145 -4.38 6.41 -1.30
CA LYS A 145 -4.20 6.59 -2.76
C LYS A 145 -4.79 5.50 -3.65
N ALA A 146 -5.01 4.30 -3.13
CA ALA A 146 -5.76 3.28 -3.87
C ALA A 146 -7.18 3.77 -4.20
N MET A 147 -7.77 4.61 -3.35
CA MET A 147 -9.14 5.10 -3.51
C MET A 147 -9.34 5.97 -4.75
N PRO A 148 -8.59 7.08 -4.97
CA PRO A 148 -8.76 7.85 -6.20
C PRO A 148 -8.43 7.05 -7.46
N GLY A 149 -7.49 6.10 -7.40
CA GLY A 149 -7.20 5.20 -8.52
C GLY A 149 -8.38 4.30 -8.92
N LEU A 150 -9.17 3.83 -7.95
CA LEU A 150 -10.35 2.99 -8.17
C LEU A 150 -11.63 3.80 -8.44
N LEU A 151 -11.76 4.96 -7.79
CA LEU A 151 -12.96 5.80 -7.84
C LEU A 151 -12.94 6.75 -9.05
N SER A 152 -11.85 7.48 -9.28
CA SER A 152 -11.77 8.48 -10.35
C SER A 152 -10.67 8.25 -11.40
N ALA A 153 -9.85 7.21 -11.22
CA ALA A 153 -8.65 6.95 -12.03
C ALA A 153 -7.65 8.12 -12.06
N GLU A 154 -7.72 9.00 -11.05
CA GLU A 154 -6.79 10.10 -10.88
C GLU A 154 -5.57 9.67 -10.06
N ALA A 155 -4.40 10.15 -10.47
CA ALA A 155 -3.13 9.98 -9.77
C ALA A 155 -2.41 11.33 -9.74
N LYS A 156 -2.03 11.80 -8.54
CA LYS A 156 -1.43 13.14 -8.35
C LYS A 156 0.06 13.12 -8.06
N ASP A 157 0.58 12.01 -7.58
CA ASP A 157 2.01 11.85 -7.31
C ASP A 157 2.83 11.58 -8.58
N ILE A 158 4.13 11.79 -8.45
CA ILE A 158 5.06 11.65 -9.56
C ILE A 158 5.28 10.17 -9.90
N ALA A 159 5.24 9.26 -8.93
CA ALA A 159 5.50 7.83 -9.16
C ALA A 159 4.39 7.16 -9.98
N ALA A 160 3.11 7.36 -9.63
CA ALA A 160 2.00 6.85 -10.41
C ALA A 160 1.86 7.59 -11.75
N ALA A 161 2.12 8.90 -11.81
CA ALA A 161 2.15 9.63 -13.07
C ALA A 161 3.25 9.08 -14.01
N ARG A 162 4.44 8.77 -13.50
CA ARG A 162 5.53 8.12 -14.25
C ARG A 162 5.14 6.71 -14.69
N PHE A 163 4.50 5.93 -13.82
CA PHE A 163 4.02 4.59 -14.14
C PHE A 163 2.96 4.60 -15.25
N PHE A 164 1.91 5.43 -15.11
CA PHE A 164 0.87 5.59 -16.13
C PHE A 164 1.46 6.15 -17.42
N ARG A 165 2.36 7.13 -17.35
CA ARG A 165 3.09 7.65 -18.52
C ARG A 165 3.91 6.55 -19.22
N ALA A 166 4.59 5.69 -18.48
CA ALA A 166 5.33 4.57 -19.06
C ALA A 166 4.37 3.60 -19.78
N ILE A 167 3.25 3.25 -19.16
CA ILE A 167 2.25 2.34 -19.74
C ILE A 167 1.53 2.94 -20.94
N THR A 168 1.23 4.24 -20.94
CA THR A 168 0.50 4.90 -22.03
C THR A 168 1.41 5.27 -23.21
N LEU A 169 2.70 5.57 -22.97
CA LEU A 169 3.66 5.89 -24.04
C LEU A 169 4.27 4.66 -24.74
N PHE A 170 4.05 3.44 -24.24
CA PHE A 170 4.46 2.22 -24.95
C PHE A 170 3.76 2.05 -26.32
N ASN A 171 2.72 2.83 -26.61
CA ASN A 171 2.02 2.85 -27.90
C ASN A 171 2.37 4.05 -28.80
N VAL A 172 3.32 4.90 -28.42
CA VAL A 172 3.73 6.04 -29.25
C VAL A 172 5.24 6.07 -29.39
N GLU A 173 5.76 5.34 -30.38
CA GLU A 173 7.03 5.74 -30.98
C GLU A 173 6.83 7.12 -31.61
N SER A 174 7.32 8.17 -30.95
CA SER A 174 7.74 9.36 -31.68
C SER A 174 9.02 9.92 -31.05
N PRO A 175 10.13 9.95 -31.78
CA PRO A 175 11.37 10.54 -31.32
C PRO A 175 11.27 12.06 -31.41
N PHE A 176 11.90 12.75 -30.45
CA PHE A 176 12.44 14.11 -30.61
C PHE A 176 11.47 15.23 -31.04
N ILE A 177 11.07 16.13 -30.11
CA ILE A 177 11.20 17.59 -30.28
C ILE A 177 11.50 18.26 -28.92
N ASN A 178 12.75 18.70 -28.79
CA ASN A 178 13.30 19.90 -28.13
C ASN A 178 12.63 20.51 -26.89
N GLY A 179 13.39 20.53 -25.79
CA GLY A 179 13.75 21.75 -25.05
C GLY A 179 12.62 22.67 -24.60
N GLY A 180 11.88 22.28 -23.57
CA GLY A 180 10.96 23.15 -22.83
C GLY A 180 10.51 22.45 -21.54
N ASN A 181 10.48 23.18 -20.43
CA ASN A 181 10.21 22.70 -19.07
C ASN A 181 9.16 21.56 -19.00
N GLY A 182 9.56 20.45 -18.39
CA GLY A 182 8.88 19.15 -18.39
C GLY A 182 7.58 19.04 -17.59
N THR A 183 6.71 20.05 -17.64
CA THR A 183 5.46 20.10 -16.86
C THR A 183 4.21 20.36 -17.68
N ARG A 184 4.27 20.41 -19.02
CA ARG A 184 3.14 20.93 -19.83
C ARG A 184 2.59 20.03 -20.94
N PHE A 185 2.46 18.72 -20.69
CA PHE A 185 1.83 17.78 -21.65
C PHE A 185 0.49 17.19 -21.19
N LEU A 186 -0.19 17.81 -20.22
CA LEU A 186 -1.53 17.39 -19.75
C LEU A 186 -2.61 18.49 -19.89
N ASP A 187 -2.41 19.51 -20.74
CA ASP A 187 -3.32 20.67 -20.87
C ASP A 187 -4.37 20.56 -21.99
N ASN A 188 -4.64 19.37 -22.55
CA ASN A 188 -5.76 19.19 -23.49
C ASN A 188 -6.88 18.33 -22.86
N ASP A 189 -7.89 19.01 -22.30
CA ASP A 189 -9.04 18.46 -21.59
C ASP A 189 -9.77 17.34 -22.34
N LEU A 190 -9.80 17.36 -23.68
CA LEU A 190 -10.54 16.38 -24.47
C LEU A 190 -9.85 15.00 -24.52
N PHE A 191 -8.52 14.96 -24.60
CA PHE A 191 -7.75 13.71 -24.61
C PHE A 191 -7.60 13.11 -23.21
N ARG A 192 -7.59 13.96 -22.17
CA ARG A 192 -7.50 13.54 -20.77
C ARG A 192 -8.71 12.68 -20.37
N VAL A 193 -9.92 13.09 -20.75
CA VAL A 193 -11.13 12.51 -20.19
C VAL A 193 -11.51 11.15 -20.80
N GLN A 194 -11.36 10.95 -22.13
CA GLN A 194 -11.58 9.63 -22.76
C GLN A 194 -10.51 8.61 -22.35
N THR A 195 -9.28 9.07 -22.11
CA THR A 195 -8.17 8.22 -21.64
C THR A 195 -8.43 7.71 -20.22
N LEU A 196 -8.97 8.55 -19.33
CA LEU A 196 -9.27 8.16 -17.94
C LEU A 196 -10.30 7.04 -17.84
N GLN A 197 -11.29 6.96 -18.74
CA GLN A 197 -12.25 5.86 -18.73
C GLN A 197 -11.65 4.52 -19.15
N HIS A 198 -10.77 4.53 -20.16
CA HIS A 198 -10.01 3.34 -20.55
C HIS A 198 -9.07 2.90 -19.44
N VAL A 199 -8.39 3.86 -18.79
CA VAL A 199 -7.54 3.61 -17.63
C VAL A 199 -8.37 3.02 -16.50
N MET A 200 -9.52 3.60 -16.15
CA MET A 200 -10.41 3.08 -15.10
C MET A 200 -10.88 1.66 -15.41
N ARG A 201 -11.35 1.40 -16.64
CA ARG A 201 -11.77 0.05 -17.05
C ARG A 201 -10.63 -0.95 -16.91
N MET A 202 -9.39 -0.54 -17.16
CA MET A 202 -8.22 -1.38 -17.00
C MET A 202 -7.86 -1.58 -15.52
N THR A 203 -7.70 -0.51 -14.74
CA THR A 203 -7.24 -0.55 -13.36
C THR A 203 -8.24 -1.25 -12.44
N ARG A 204 -9.55 -1.10 -12.68
CA ARG A 204 -10.61 -1.85 -11.97
C ARG A 204 -10.59 -3.36 -12.24
N THR A 205 -9.80 -3.83 -13.21
CA THR A 205 -9.59 -5.28 -13.43
C THR A 205 -8.30 -5.78 -12.78
N TRP A 206 -7.42 -4.91 -12.29
CA TRP A 206 -6.20 -5.31 -11.61
C TRP A 206 -6.48 -5.64 -10.16
N ASP A 207 -6.87 -6.89 -9.92
CA ASP A 207 -7.41 -7.29 -8.63
C ASP A 207 -6.43 -7.10 -7.46
N SER A 208 -5.12 -7.20 -7.70
CA SER A 208 -4.08 -6.90 -6.69
C SER A 208 -4.19 -5.50 -6.08
N THR A 209 -4.67 -4.51 -6.83
CA THR A 209 -4.79 -3.12 -6.34
C THR A 209 -5.77 -3.02 -5.18
N MET A 210 -6.76 -3.91 -5.14
CA MET A 210 -7.72 -4.00 -4.05
C MET A 210 -7.06 -4.41 -2.73
N SER A 211 -5.93 -5.15 -2.77
CA SER A 211 -5.15 -5.47 -1.56
C SER A 211 -4.64 -4.23 -0.81
N MET A 212 -4.57 -3.08 -1.49
CA MET A 212 -4.08 -1.82 -0.94
C MET A 212 -5.19 -0.89 -0.47
N ILE A 213 -6.47 -1.30 -0.50
CA ILE A 213 -7.54 -0.53 0.12
C ILE A 213 -7.27 -0.43 1.64
N PRO A 214 -7.52 0.74 2.26
CA PRO A 214 -7.37 0.95 3.70
C PRO A 214 -8.00 -0.17 4.54
N LYS A 215 -7.22 -0.75 5.46
CA LYS A 215 -7.61 -1.84 6.36
C LYS A 215 -7.77 -1.34 7.79
N GLY A 216 -8.66 -1.98 8.53
CA GLY A 216 -8.90 -1.70 9.95
C GLY A 216 -9.96 -0.63 10.23
N GLY A 217 -10.59 -0.09 9.18
CA GLY A 217 -11.71 0.85 9.31
C GLY A 217 -11.39 2.06 10.17
N ASP A 218 -12.43 2.57 10.84
CA ASP A 218 -12.36 3.81 11.63
C ASP A 218 -11.45 3.67 12.87
N THR A 219 -11.25 2.44 13.38
CA THR A 219 -10.32 2.15 14.48
C THR A 219 -8.89 2.55 14.14
N ILE A 220 -8.45 2.30 12.90
CA ILE A 220 -7.09 2.60 12.44
C ILE A 220 -7.02 4.01 11.86
N TRP A 221 -7.94 4.34 10.95
CA TRP A 221 -7.83 5.54 10.10
C TRP A 221 -8.57 6.76 10.66
N GLY A 222 -9.31 6.59 11.75
CA GLY A 222 -10.13 7.65 12.34
C GLY A 222 -11.55 7.70 11.77
N ASP A 223 -12.38 8.49 12.44
CA ASP A 223 -13.79 8.71 12.12
C ASP A 223 -14.03 10.14 11.62
N LEU A 224 -15.24 10.68 11.82
CA LEU A 224 -15.57 12.04 11.37
C LEU A 224 -14.84 13.15 12.15
N ASP A 225 -14.48 12.88 13.40
CA ASP A 225 -14.04 13.88 14.37
C ASP A 225 -12.66 13.59 14.96
N TRP A 226 -12.14 12.38 14.76
CA TRP A 226 -10.85 11.98 15.28
C TRP A 226 -9.99 11.26 14.24
N SER A 227 -8.68 11.40 14.37
CA SER A 227 -7.68 10.58 13.67
C SER A 227 -6.40 10.48 14.51
N PRO A 228 -5.61 9.40 14.38
CA PRO A 228 -4.35 9.26 15.11
C PRO A 228 -3.42 10.46 14.89
N GLU A 229 -3.49 11.04 13.69
CA GLU A 229 -2.55 12.04 13.23
C GLU A 229 -3.06 13.48 13.33
N GLU A 230 -4.15 13.75 14.07
CA GLU A 230 -4.76 15.08 14.23
C GLU A 230 -3.79 16.20 14.66
N SER A 231 -2.69 15.84 15.35
CA SER A 231 -1.66 16.76 15.84
C SER A 231 -0.50 16.94 14.86
N TYR A 232 -0.58 16.33 13.66
CA TYR A 232 0.44 16.47 12.64
C TYR A 232 0.51 17.91 12.13
N VAL A 233 1.73 18.45 12.11
CA VAL A 233 2.03 19.76 11.52
C VAL A 233 3.12 19.54 10.48
N PRO A 234 2.94 20.01 9.22
CA PRO A 234 3.98 19.94 8.22
C PRO A 234 5.27 20.60 8.73
N ARG A 235 6.36 19.83 8.87
CA ARG A 235 7.64 20.37 9.32
C ARG A 235 8.27 21.20 8.20
N LYS A 236 8.57 22.47 8.47
CA LYS A 236 9.54 23.25 7.66
C LYS A 236 10.94 22.74 7.97
N ARG A 237 11.64 22.17 7.00
CA ARG A 237 13.09 22.01 7.13
C ARG A 237 13.77 23.31 6.77
N LYS A 238 14.51 23.89 7.74
CA LYS A 238 15.53 24.90 7.44
C LYS A 238 16.53 24.26 6.47
N GLN A 239 16.67 24.82 5.28
CA GLN A 239 17.92 24.70 4.54
C GLN A 239 19.04 25.07 5.51
N ARG A 240 20.03 24.18 5.70
CA ARG A 240 21.29 24.57 6.31
C ARG A 240 21.99 25.48 5.31
N ASP A 241 21.64 26.75 5.31
CA ASP A 241 22.50 27.78 4.75
C ASP A 241 23.72 27.86 5.65
N ASN A 242 24.88 27.70 5.03
CA ASN A 242 26.19 27.64 5.67
C ASN A 242 26.68 29.04 6.08
N ASP A 243 25.81 29.86 6.68
CA ASP A 243 26.19 31.15 7.22
C ASP A 243 26.18 31.09 8.74
N SER A 244 27.40 31.09 9.28
CA SER A 244 27.70 31.23 10.69
C SER A 244 27.14 32.54 11.24
N GLN A 245 25.93 32.51 11.79
CA GLN A 245 25.49 33.49 12.79
C GLN A 245 24.72 32.78 13.90
N THR A 246 25.37 32.73 15.06
CA THR A 246 24.75 32.53 16.37
C THR A 246 23.54 33.44 16.51
N ALA A 247 22.34 32.86 16.58
CA ALA A 247 21.14 33.55 17.01
C ALA A 247 20.43 32.68 18.04
N GLU A 248 20.17 33.31 19.18
CA GLU A 248 19.73 32.76 20.44
C GLU A 248 18.43 31.95 20.33
N GLN A 249 18.30 30.97 21.23
CA GLN A 249 17.04 30.33 21.55
C GLN A 249 16.06 31.40 22.03
N THR A 250 15.19 31.86 21.15
CA THR A 250 13.90 32.40 21.56
C THR A 250 12.87 31.32 21.33
N ASP A 251 12.62 30.55 22.40
CA ASP A 251 11.34 29.89 22.65
C ASP A 251 10.26 30.96 22.49
N THR A 252 9.69 31.04 21.29
CA THR A 252 8.47 31.80 21.09
C THR A 252 7.37 30.77 21.06
N GLU A 253 6.78 30.58 22.24
CA GLU A 253 5.39 30.21 22.43
C GLU A 253 4.52 31.14 21.56
N THR A 254 4.41 30.86 20.27
CA THR A 254 3.40 31.48 19.42
C THR A 254 2.08 30.76 19.64
N LEU A 255 1.38 31.25 20.66
CA LEU A 255 -0.05 31.54 20.67
C LEU A 255 -0.97 30.44 20.14
N ASP A 256 -1.61 29.85 21.14
CA ASP A 256 -2.84 29.07 21.21
C ASP A 256 -4.04 29.76 20.50
N SER A 257 -3.91 30.08 19.21
CA SER A 257 -5.03 30.50 18.38
C SER A 257 -5.62 29.26 17.71
N GLN A 258 -6.65 28.67 18.34
CA GLN A 258 -7.67 27.78 17.74
C GLN A 258 -7.33 27.28 16.32
N LYS A 259 -6.32 26.40 16.18
CA LYS A 259 -6.13 25.69 14.92
C LYS A 259 -7.22 24.63 14.89
N LYS A 260 -8.30 24.90 14.14
CA LYS A 260 -9.31 23.90 13.80
C LYS A 260 -8.56 22.67 13.28
N GLY A 261 -8.63 21.56 14.01
CA GLY A 261 -7.92 20.33 13.65
C GLY A 261 -8.35 19.86 12.26
N ILE A 262 -7.42 19.27 11.51
CA ILE A 262 -7.74 18.67 10.21
C ILE A 262 -8.38 17.31 10.45
N ASN A 263 -9.53 17.06 9.83
CA ASN A 263 -10.30 15.83 10.01
C ASN A 263 -9.80 14.72 9.07
N TYR A 264 -8.60 14.18 9.31
CA TYR A 264 -8.01 13.16 8.43
C TYR A 264 -8.80 11.83 8.36
N GLY A 265 -9.66 11.53 9.35
CA GLY A 265 -10.54 10.36 9.28
C GLY A 265 -11.62 10.45 8.19
N ARG A 266 -11.89 11.67 7.68
CA ARG A 266 -12.74 11.93 6.51
C ARG A 266 -11.98 11.66 5.21
N MET A 267 -11.74 10.39 4.90
CA MET A 267 -10.91 9.97 3.76
C MET A 267 -11.39 10.52 2.41
N ILE A 268 -12.71 10.64 2.21
CA ILE A 268 -13.31 11.32 1.06
C ILE A 268 -14.38 12.30 1.56
N SER A 269 -14.32 13.55 1.11
CA SER A 269 -15.34 14.57 1.39
C SER A 269 -15.80 15.22 0.08
N PHE A 270 -17.10 15.30 -0.16
CA PHE A 270 -17.68 16.04 -1.28
C PHE A 270 -17.87 17.50 -0.89
N GLY A 271 -16.96 18.37 -1.37
CA GLY A 271 -16.91 19.79 -1.01
C GLY A 271 -15.89 20.11 0.09
N LYS A 272 -15.20 21.25 -0.08
CA LYS A 272 -14.21 21.74 0.90
C LYS A 272 -14.88 22.21 2.19
N ASP A 273 -16.01 22.89 2.06
CA ASP A 273 -16.88 23.31 3.16
C ASP A 273 -17.29 22.12 4.03
N VAL A 274 -17.66 21.00 3.41
CA VAL A 274 -17.97 19.74 4.11
C VAL A 274 -16.74 19.16 4.81
N ALA A 275 -15.58 19.15 4.15
CA ALA A 275 -14.34 18.63 4.74
C ALA A 275 -13.95 19.38 6.02
N GLU A 276 -14.23 20.69 6.08
CA GLU A 276 -13.88 21.58 7.19
C GLU A 276 -15.03 21.78 8.21
N ALA A 277 -16.27 21.43 7.87
CA ALA A 277 -17.43 21.63 8.75
C ALA A 277 -17.36 20.77 10.04
N PRO A 278 -17.90 21.25 11.18
CA PRO A 278 -18.16 20.39 12.34
C PRO A 278 -19.06 19.21 11.96
N SER A 279 -18.85 18.01 12.52
CA SER A 279 -19.66 16.83 12.18
C SER A 279 -21.17 17.03 12.42
N SER A 280 -21.53 17.85 13.41
CA SER A 280 -22.93 18.21 13.73
C SER A 280 -23.65 18.97 12.60
N GLU A 281 -22.91 19.59 11.68
CA GLU A 281 -23.46 20.36 10.56
C GLU A 281 -23.52 19.54 9.25
N ILE A 282 -22.98 18.32 9.27
CA ILE A 282 -22.91 17.45 8.09
C ILE A 282 -24.12 16.51 8.09
N GLU A 283 -25.15 16.90 7.34
CA GLU A 283 -26.27 16.01 7.05
C GLU A 283 -25.85 14.96 6.02
N ARG A 284 -25.82 13.68 6.43
CA ARG A 284 -25.46 12.52 5.58
C ARG A 284 -26.72 11.74 5.21
N ILE A 285 -27.03 11.68 3.92
CA ILE A 285 -28.16 10.89 3.42
C ILE A 285 -27.64 9.53 2.99
N ASP A 286 -28.16 8.45 3.58
CA ASP A 286 -27.68 7.09 3.28
C ASP A 286 -27.96 6.70 1.82
N PHE A 287 -26.90 6.30 1.11
CA PHE A 287 -26.94 5.91 -0.29
C PHE A 287 -27.22 4.42 -0.50
N LYS A 288 -27.08 3.58 0.54
CA LYS A 288 -27.21 2.11 0.41
C LYS A 288 -28.59 1.68 -0.09
N GLY A 289 -29.63 2.42 0.28
CA GLY A 289 -31.02 2.21 -0.16
C GLY A 289 -31.41 2.98 -1.42
N ALA A 290 -30.51 3.76 -2.02
CA ALA A 290 -30.83 4.58 -3.18
C ALA A 290 -31.13 3.71 -4.40
N VAL A 291 -32.27 3.95 -5.04
CA VAL A 291 -32.63 3.28 -6.29
C VAL A 291 -31.69 3.79 -7.38
N LYS A 292 -30.84 2.90 -7.90
CA LYS A 292 -30.02 3.19 -9.07
C LYS A 292 -30.95 3.56 -10.23
N GLY A 293 -30.76 4.76 -10.77
CA GLY A 293 -31.66 5.34 -11.78
C GLY A 293 -31.64 4.56 -13.09
N ASN A 294 -32.51 4.93 -14.04
CA ASN A 294 -32.55 4.28 -15.35
C ASN A 294 -31.19 4.34 -16.06
N ASN A 295 -30.77 3.20 -16.62
CA ASN A 295 -29.59 3.11 -17.48
C ASN A 295 -29.69 4.12 -18.63
N VAL A 296 -28.65 4.93 -18.83
CA VAL A 296 -28.51 5.82 -20.01
C VAL A 296 -28.24 5.01 -21.30
N ALA A 297 -28.25 3.66 -21.20
CA ALA A 297 -27.96 2.69 -22.26
C ALA A 297 -28.74 2.89 -23.57
N ASN A 298 -29.87 3.59 -23.58
CA ASN A 298 -30.69 3.80 -24.77
C ASN A 298 -30.51 5.16 -25.46
N ILE A 299 -29.66 6.07 -24.95
CA ILE A 299 -29.58 7.45 -25.48
C ILE A 299 -28.17 7.85 -25.94
N THR A 300 -27.09 7.30 -25.37
CA THR A 300 -25.71 7.73 -25.69
C THR A 300 -24.79 6.60 -26.13
N SER A 301 -24.17 6.74 -27.29
CA SER A 301 -23.10 5.85 -27.79
C SER A 301 -21.77 6.18 -27.10
N CYS A 302 -21.60 5.77 -25.83
CA CYS A 302 -20.33 5.93 -25.14
C CYS A 302 -19.30 4.91 -25.67
N ASP A 303 -18.07 5.34 -25.96
CA ASP A 303 -17.00 4.46 -26.47
C ASP A 303 -16.51 3.44 -25.42
N VAL A 304 -16.64 3.75 -24.13
CA VAL A 304 -16.22 2.89 -23.02
C VAL A 304 -17.32 2.73 -21.98
N TRP A 305 -17.79 1.49 -21.81
CA TRP A 305 -18.73 1.16 -20.74
C TRP A 305 -18.00 0.90 -19.41
N THR A 306 -18.35 1.67 -18.38
CA THR A 306 -17.93 1.50 -16.97
C THR A 306 -19.15 1.28 -16.08
N GLU A 307 -18.97 0.70 -14.88
CA GLU A 307 -20.07 0.44 -13.93
C GLU A 307 -20.84 1.69 -13.48
N TYR A 308 -20.26 2.89 -13.64
CA TYR A 308 -20.97 4.15 -13.44
C TYR A 308 -22.21 4.33 -14.34
N HIS A 309 -22.18 3.79 -15.56
CA HIS A 309 -23.32 3.87 -16.48
C HIS A 309 -24.49 3.00 -15.99
N ASP A 310 -24.21 1.94 -15.22
CA ASP A 310 -25.21 1.07 -14.59
C ASP A 310 -25.77 1.66 -13.28
N MET A 311 -25.08 2.66 -12.68
CA MET A 311 -25.49 3.30 -11.43
C MET A 311 -26.56 4.39 -11.64
N GLY A 312 -26.52 5.05 -12.79
CA GLY A 312 -27.43 6.14 -13.15
C GLY A 312 -27.22 7.42 -12.34
N ILE A 313 -27.86 8.51 -12.80
CA ILE A 313 -27.70 9.86 -12.22
C ILE A 313 -28.16 9.92 -10.76
N GLU A 314 -29.24 9.24 -10.40
CA GLU A 314 -29.75 9.23 -9.03
C GLU A 314 -28.81 8.52 -8.06
N GLY A 315 -28.14 7.44 -8.49
CA GLY A 315 -27.09 6.80 -7.70
C GLY A 315 -25.84 7.68 -7.54
N ILE A 316 -25.48 8.45 -8.59
CA ILE A 316 -24.38 9.43 -8.53
C ILE A 316 -24.69 10.53 -7.49
N LYS A 317 -25.90 11.07 -7.52
CA LYS A 317 -26.34 12.07 -6.54
C LYS A 317 -26.33 11.50 -5.12
N ALA A 318 -26.87 10.29 -4.92
CA ALA A 318 -26.90 9.66 -3.61
C ALA A 318 -25.50 9.52 -2.99
N VAL A 319 -24.50 9.14 -3.79
CA VAL A 319 -23.10 9.08 -3.35
C VAL A 319 -22.57 10.46 -2.93
N ALA A 320 -22.84 11.51 -3.70
CA ALA A 320 -22.42 12.86 -3.35
C ALA A 320 -23.14 13.39 -2.09
N GLU A 321 -24.42 13.09 -1.91
CA GLU A 321 -25.25 13.51 -0.76
C GLU A 321 -24.93 12.77 0.55
N TYR A 322 -24.18 11.67 0.49
CA TYR A 322 -23.59 11.08 1.70
C TYR A 322 -22.49 11.96 2.30
N LYS A 323 -21.94 12.88 1.49
CA LYS A 323 -20.98 13.95 1.80
C LYS A 323 -19.60 13.50 2.28
N VAL A 324 -19.52 12.60 3.26
CA VAL A 324 -18.26 12.19 3.89
C VAL A 324 -18.18 10.68 4.03
N TYR A 325 -17.05 10.13 3.62
CA TYR A 325 -16.69 8.72 3.76
C TYR A 325 -15.46 8.55 4.65
N THR A 326 -15.64 7.84 5.74
CA THR A 326 -14.58 7.29 6.60
C THR A 326 -14.13 5.93 6.08
N ALA A 327 -13.00 5.41 6.60
CA ALA A 327 -12.48 4.10 6.21
C ALA A 327 -13.52 2.96 6.32
N GLY A 328 -14.40 3.00 7.33
CA GLY A 328 -15.48 2.04 7.52
C GLY A 328 -16.55 2.09 6.42
N SER A 329 -16.83 3.28 5.87
CA SER A 329 -17.84 3.47 4.80
C SER A 329 -17.27 3.43 3.38
N LEU A 330 -15.94 3.46 3.21
CA LEU A 330 -15.30 3.41 1.90
C LEU A 330 -15.57 2.10 1.16
N LEU A 331 -15.65 0.99 1.89
CA LEU A 331 -15.98 -0.30 1.28
C LEU A 331 -17.41 -0.27 0.75
N ASP A 332 -18.37 0.22 1.52
CA ASP A 332 -19.76 0.37 1.08
C ASP A 332 -19.87 1.22 -0.19
N LEU A 333 -19.09 2.31 -0.27
CA LEU A 333 -19.00 3.14 -1.47
C LEU A 333 -18.54 2.33 -2.69
N LEU A 334 -17.46 1.56 -2.54
CA LEU A 334 -16.93 0.75 -3.65
C LEU A 334 -17.89 -0.37 -4.05
N HIS A 335 -18.58 -1.02 -3.10
CA HIS A 335 -19.61 -2.02 -3.40
C HIS A 335 -20.77 -1.41 -4.19
N PHE A 336 -21.17 -0.19 -3.85
CA PHE A 336 -22.24 0.51 -4.55
C PHE A 336 -21.80 0.95 -5.95
N VAL A 337 -20.60 1.51 -6.09
CA VAL A 337 -20.07 2.10 -7.33
C VAL A 337 -19.54 1.06 -8.32
N ALA A 338 -18.92 -0.01 -7.83
CA ALA A 338 -18.19 -0.99 -8.63
C ALA A 338 -18.44 -2.42 -8.10
N PRO A 339 -19.69 -2.92 -8.09
CA PRO A 339 -20.04 -4.20 -7.49
C PRO A 339 -19.33 -5.40 -8.12
N LYS A 340 -19.07 -5.40 -9.44
CA LYS A 340 -18.37 -6.52 -10.10
C LYS A 340 -16.90 -6.55 -9.71
N MET A 341 -16.28 -5.37 -9.60
CA MET A 341 -14.92 -5.26 -9.09
C MET A 341 -14.84 -5.76 -7.65
N MET A 342 -15.72 -5.29 -6.77
CA MET A 342 -15.73 -5.71 -5.37
C MET A 342 -16.04 -7.20 -5.21
N ALA A 343 -16.94 -7.78 -6.01
CA ALA A 343 -17.20 -9.22 -5.99
C ALA A 343 -15.92 -10.07 -6.23
N ARG A 344 -15.02 -9.61 -7.12
CA ARG A 344 -13.71 -10.26 -7.30
C ARG A 344 -12.76 -9.96 -6.15
N GLY A 345 -12.71 -8.70 -5.70
CA GLY A 345 -11.90 -8.28 -4.56
C GLY A 345 -12.19 -9.07 -3.29
N ASP A 346 -13.47 -9.20 -2.92
CA ASP A 346 -13.93 -9.84 -1.67
C ASP A 346 -13.70 -11.36 -1.63
N ALA A 347 -13.52 -11.98 -2.81
CA ALA A 347 -13.11 -13.37 -2.93
C ALA A 347 -11.64 -13.56 -2.51
N HIS A 348 -10.82 -12.52 -2.62
CA HIS A 348 -9.36 -12.61 -2.47
C HIS A 348 -8.76 -11.76 -1.36
N PHE A 349 -9.47 -10.74 -0.86
CA PHE A 349 -8.94 -9.78 0.10
C PHE A 349 -9.93 -9.51 1.23
N SER A 350 -9.39 -8.97 2.32
CA SER A 350 -10.13 -8.54 3.48
C SER A 350 -9.55 -7.25 4.04
N TYR A 351 -10.38 -6.49 4.77
CA TYR A 351 -10.09 -5.11 5.18
C TYR A 351 -10.46 -4.84 6.63
N GLY A 352 -10.96 -5.83 7.36
CA GLY A 352 -11.47 -5.68 8.71
C GLY A 352 -10.39 -5.80 9.77
N ILE A 353 -10.86 -6.02 11.00
CA ILE A 353 -10.07 -6.41 12.17
C ILE A 353 -10.70 -7.67 12.71
N ALA A 354 -9.91 -8.69 13.02
CA ALA A 354 -10.45 -9.90 13.58
C ALA A 354 -10.88 -9.68 15.05
N ASP A 355 -12.14 -9.93 15.36
CA ASP A 355 -12.60 -9.99 16.76
C ASP A 355 -11.91 -11.15 17.49
N ASN A 356 -12.02 -12.35 16.93
CA ASN A 356 -11.38 -13.56 17.42
C ASN A 356 -10.58 -14.23 16.29
N LEU A 357 -9.26 -14.19 16.37
CA LEU A 357 -8.37 -14.79 15.36
C LEU A 357 -8.54 -16.31 15.24
N ASP A 358 -9.08 -16.97 16.27
CA ASP A 358 -9.32 -18.42 16.29
C ASP A 358 -10.54 -18.85 15.45
N ASP A 359 -11.29 -17.91 14.86
CA ASP A 359 -12.41 -18.23 13.98
C ASP A 359 -11.90 -18.95 12.71
N PRO A 360 -12.41 -20.16 12.40
CA PRO A 360 -11.98 -20.94 11.24
C PRO A 360 -12.11 -20.21 9.90
N LYS A 361 -12.94 -19.16 9.81
CA LYS A 361 -13.03 -18.35 8.58
C LYS A 361 -11.67 -17.75 8.18
N TYR A 362 -10.81 -17.41 9.14
CA TYR A 362 -9.49 -16.80 8.88
C TYR A 362 -8.47 -17.78 8.31
N GLU A 363 -8.82 -19.07 8.21
CA GLU A 363 -8.05 -20.07 7.46
C GLU A 363 -8.14 -19.86 5.95
N HIS A 364 -9.13 -19.10 5.46
CA HIS A 364 -9.26 -18.85 4.02
C HIS A 364 -8.21 -17.84 3.53
N TYR A 365 -7.65 -18.08 2.34
CA TYR A 365 -6.58 -17.25 1.76
C TYR A 365 -6.90 -15.77 1.58
N LYS A 366 -8.20 -15.41 1.60
CA LYS A 366 -8.64 -14.01 1.49
C LYS A 366 -8.13 -13.12 2.63
N TYR A 367 -7.84 -13.72 3.79
CA TYR A 367 -7.42 -12.99 4.98
C TYR A 367 -5.90 -12.87 5.10
N TRP A 368 -5.13 -13.68 4.37
CA TRP A 368 -3.69 -13.88 4.58
C TRP A 368 -2.80 -12.68 4.21
N SER A 369 -3.35 -11.70 3.50
CA SER A 369 -2.67 -10.43 3.21
C SER A 369 -3.12 -9.28 4.10
N ASN A 370 -4.11 -9.49 4.99
CA ASN A 370 -4.52 -8.51 5.98
C ASN A 370 -3.82 -8.80 7.32
N PRO A 371 -2.83 -7.97 7.74
CA PRO A 371 -2.11 -8.17 8.99
C PRO A 371 -2.99 -8.00 10.25
N LEU A 372 -4.26 -7.61 10.11
CA LEU A 372 -5.24 -7.48 11.21
C LEU A 372 -6.25 -8.64 11.29
N GLU A 373 -6.27 -9.55 10.31
CA GLU A 373 -7.25 -10.65 10.20
C GLU A 373 -6.65 -12.03 9.91
N THR A 374 -5.33 -12.13 9.76
CA THR A 374 -4.69 -13.39 9.36
C THR A 374 -4.62 -14.41 10.52
N ASN A 375 -4.69 -15.73 10.28
CA ASN A 375 -4.41 -16.77 11.29
C ASN A 375 -3.30 -17.76 10.81
N ILE A 376 -2.64 -18.53 11.69
CA ILE A 376 -1.71 -19.67 11.42
C ILE A 376 -2.17 -20.89 12.20
N TRP A 377 -2.08 -22.04 11.53
CA TRP A 377 -2.17 -23.39 12.07
C TRP A 377 -1.11 -23.72 13.14
N HIS A 378 -1.57 -24.16 14.32
CA HIS A 378 -0.77 -25.05 15.17
C HIS A 378 -1.35 -26.47 15.12
N TYR A 379 -0.86 -27.31 14.20
CA TYR A 379 -1.02 -28.75 14.34
C TYR A 379 -0.01 -29.24 15.38
N VAL A 380 -0.42 -29.33 16.64
CA VAL A 380 0.25 -30.25 17.58
C VAL A 380 -0.28 -31.63 17.21
N VAL A 381 0.49 -32.41 16.46
CA VAL A 381 0.24 -33.85 16.36
C VAL A 381 0.45 -34.42 17.76
N PRO A 382 -0.58 -34.93 18.46
CA PRO A 382 -0.31 -35.77 19.61
C PRO A 382 0.23 -37.07 19.04
N ALA A 383 1.55 -37.23 19.00
CA ALA A 383 2.09 -38.56 19.13
C ALA A 383 1.65 -39.03 20.52
N ILE A 384 0.65 -39.93 20.59
CA ILE A 384 0.55 -41.06 21.53
C ILE A 384 -0.82 -41.74 21.39
N PHE A 385 -0.75 -43.07 21.30
CA PHE A 385 -1.86 -44.01 21.42
C PHE A 385 -2.56 -43.91 22.80
N PHE A 386 -3.89 -44.08 22.78
CA PHE A 386 -4.85 -44.34 23.88
C PHE A 386 -5.32 -43.20 24.81
N THR A 387 -6.65 -43.05 24.75
CA THR A 387 -7.65 -42.55 25.71
C THR A 387 -7.15 -41.93 27.02
N PHE A 388 -7.25 -40.61 27.14
CA PHE A 388 -7.96 -39.86 28.19
C PHE A 388 -7.94 -38.35 27.82
N LYS A 389 -9.05 -37.64 28.06
CA LYS A 389 -9.40 -36.24 27.71
C LYS A 389 -8.24 -35.28 27.32
N PRO A 390 -8.35 -34.51 26.21
CA PRO A 390 -7.33 -33.52 25.84
C PRO A 390 -7.48 -32.21 26.64
N PRO A 391 -6.39 -31.53 27.02
CA PRO A 391 -6.43 -30.11 27.28
C PRO A 391 -6.37 -29.36 25.94
N LEU A 392 -7.41 -28.57 25.65
CA LEU A 392 -7.43 -27.60 24.56
C LEU A 392 -6.48 -26.43 24.90
N CYS A 393 -5.37 -26.33 24.18
CA CYS A 393 -4.63 -25.08 24.00
C CYS A 393 -4.06 -25.11 22.58
N HIS A 394 -4.81 -24.58 21.62
CA HIS A 394 -4.30 -24.26 20.30
C HIS A 394 -3.93 -22.78 20.34
N PHE A 395 -2.65 -22.45 20.20
CA PHE A 395 -2.22 -21.07 20.01
C PHE A 395 -2.20 -20.82 18.49
N PHE A 396 -2.94 -19.83 18.03
CA PHE A 396 -3.18 -19.50 16.62
C PHE A 396 -2.63 -18.08 16.38
N ALA A 397 -1.86 -17.83 15.31
CA ALA A 397 -0.92 -16.69 15.22
C ALA A 397 -0.97 -15.88 13.90
N ILE A 398 -0.75 -14.55 13.91
CA ILE A 398 -0.57 -13.75 12.66
C ILE A 398 0.83 -13.84 12.07
N LEU A 399 1.88 -13.84 12.87
CA LEU A 399 3.24 -14.08 12.36
C LEU A 399 3.64 -15.56 12.58
N PRO A 400 4.50 -16.12 11.71
CA PRO A 400 4.96 -17.52 11.83
C PRO A 400 5.60 -17.80 13.19
N ASN A 401 5.62 -19.08 13.58
CA ASN A 401 6.35 -19.51 14.76
C ASN A 401 7.86 -19.54 14.48
N ALA A 402 8.47 -18.37 14.38
CA ALA A 402 9.86 -18.17 13.97
C ALA A 402 10.56 -17.14 14.87
N PRO A 403 10.81 -17.44 16.17
CA PRO A 403 11.33 -16.46 17.13
C PRO A 403 12.71 -15.89 16.76
N ASP A 404 13.52 -16.62 15.99
CA ASP A 404 14.85 -16.16 15.52
C ASP A 404 14.79 -15.32 14.23
N MET A 405 13.61 -15.20 13.62
CA MET A 405 13.38 -14.37 12.44
C MET A 405 13.21 -12.91 12.87
N GLU A 406 13.63 -11.98 12.01
CA GLU A 406 13.46 -10.54 12.23
C GLU A 406 12.58 -9.93 11.13
N ILE A 407 11.77 -8.93 11.48
CA ILE A 407 10.97 -8.16 10.52
C ILE A 407 11.33 -6.68 10.64
N TYR A 408 11.62 -6.05 9.51
CA TYR A 408 11.94 -4.63 9.43
C TYR A 408 10.84 -3.92 8.63
N SER A 409 10.32 -2.81 9.16
CA SER A 409 9.57 -1.82 8.40
C SER A 409 10.51 -0.69 8.03
N MET A 410 10.87 -0.60 6.75
CA MET A 410 11.84 0.34 6.20
C MET A 410 11.12 1.30 5.26
N TYR A 411 11.02 2.59 5.58
CA TYR A 411 10.28 3.54 4.74
C TYR A 411 10.80 4.96 4.87
N GLY A 412 10.47 5.79 3.88
CA GLY A 412 10.86 7.20 3.90
C GLY A 412 9.94 8.06 4.74
N VAL A 413 10.48 9.17 5.23
CA VAL A 413 9.74 10.17 6.02
C VAL A 413 10.17 11.59 5.60
N GLY A 414 9.36 12.58 5.98
CA GLY A 414 9.56 13.98 5.64
C GLY A 414 8.98 14.37 4.27
N ILE A 415 8.12 13.52 3.68
CA ILE A 415 7.50 13.77 2.37
C ILE A 415 5.97 13.87 2.52
N PRO A 416 5.34 14.95 2.01
CA PRO A 416 3.88 15.03 1.93
C PRO A 416 3.30 13.84 1.17
N THR A 417 2.45 13.07 1.85
CA THR A 417 1.89 11.80 1.38
C THR A 417 0.38 11.80 1.49
N GLU A 418 -0.32 11.32 0.46
CA GLU A 418 -1.77 11.42 0.33
C GLU A 418 -2.52 10.68 1.45
N ARG A 419 -3.45 11.36 2.14
CA ARG A 419 -4.18 10.85 3.31
C ARG A 419 -5.70 10.92 3.19
N ALA A 420 -6.23 11.98 2.58
CA ALA A 420 -7.65 12.19 2.36
C ALA A 420 -7.90 13.13 1.16
N TYR A 421 -9.12 13.14 0.63
CA TYR A 421 -9.46 13.79 -0.64
C TYR A 421 -10.73 14.63 -0.56
N VAL A 422 -10.70 15.79 -1.21
CA VAL A 422 -11.88 16.62 -1.48
C VAL A 422 -12.33 16.35 -2.90
N TYR A 423 -13.57 15.89 -3.06
CA TYR A 423 -14.19 15.54 -4.32
C TYR A 423 -15.28 16.55 -4.69
N LYS A 424 -15.56 16.60 -5.99
CA LYS A 424 -16.74 17.26 -6.57
C LYS A 424 -17.37 16.38 -7.64
N LEU A 425 -18.62 16.70 -7.97
CA LEU A 425 -19.29 16.11 -9.12
C LEU A 425 -18.75 16.70 -10.43
N SER A 426 -18.49 15.83 -11.39
CA SER A 426 -18.20 16.22 -12.76
C SER A 426 -19.41 16.92 -13.38
N PRO A 427 -19.24 18.05 -14.08
CA PRO A 427 -20.34 18.73 -14.78
C PRO A 427 -20.82 17.96 -16.03
N TYR A 428 -20.06 16.95 -16.48
CA TYR A 428 -20.39 16.14 -17.65
C TYR A 428 -20.90 14.75 -17.19
N SER A 429 -22.18 14.47 -17.40
CA SER A 429 -22.89 13.42 -16.64
C SER A 429 -23.33 12.17 -17.42
N GLU A 430 -23.02 12.02 -18.71
CA GLU A 430 -23.58 10.89 -19.48
C GLU A 430 -22.56 9.81 -19.87
N CYS A 431 -21.38 10.19 -20.38
CA CYS A 431 -20.33 9.26 -20.78
C CYS A 431 -19.00 9.51 -20.04
N TYR A 432 -19.01 9.92 -18.78
CA TYR A 432 -17.80 10.31 -18.05
C TYR A 432 -17.78 9.79 -16.62
N ILE A 433 -16.58 9.81 -16.02
CA ILE A 433 -16.40 9.51 -14.60
C ILE A 433 -17.04 10.64 -13.77
N PRO A 434 -18.06 10.34 -12.93
CA PRO A 434 -18.88 11.38 -12.29
C PRO A 434 -18.20 12.03 -11.08
N PHE A 435 -17.17 11.41 -10.51
CA PHE A 435 -16.47 11.88 -9.32
C PHE A 435 -15.06 12.32 -9.70
N GLN A 436 -14.68 13.53 -9.31
CA GLN A 436 -13.35 14.09 -9.57
C GLN A 436 -12.80 14.78 -8.33
N ILE A 437 -11.48 14.70 -8.12
CA ILE A 437 -10.82 15.46 -7.06
C ILE A 437 -10.97 16.95 -7.38
N ASP A 438 -11.43 17.72 -6.40
CA ASP A 438 -11.56 19.16 -6.55
C ASP A 438 -10.21 19.85 -6.42
N THR A 439 -9.53 20.02 -7.55
CA THR A 439 -8.25 20.76 -7.63
C THR A 439 -8.35 22.22 -7.19
N SER A 440 -9.56 22.79 -7.08
CA SER A 440 -9.73 24.15 -6.57
C SER A 440 -9.75 24.24 -5.04
N ALA A 441 -9.86 23.11 -4.34
CA ALA A 441 -9.84 23.05 -2.89
C ALA A 441 -8.40 23.15 -2.36
N ASP A 442 -7.95 24.37 -2.06
CA ASP A 442 -6.63 24.62 -1.48
C ASP A 442 -6.74 25.32 -0.12
N GLY A 443 -5.83 25.04 0.82
CA GLY A 443 -5.83 25.68 2.14
C GLY A 443 -5.28 27.12 2.16
N GLY A 444 -4.85 27.66 1.02
CA GLY A 444 -4.52 29.08 0.80
C GLY A 444 -3.21 29.55 1.42
N LYS A 445 -2.48 28.68 2.13
CA LYS A 445 -1.15 28.94 2.68
C LYS A 445 -0.16 27.95 2.09
N GLU A 446 1.07 28.40 1.85
CA GLU A 446 2.16 27.56 1.31
C GLU A 446 2.43 26.30 2.15
N ASP A 447 2.17 26.40 3.47
CA ASP A 447 2.33 25.33 4.47
C ASP A 447 1.04 24.54 4.77
N SER A 448 -0.01 24.72 3.95
CA SER A 448 -1.26 23.98 4.11
C SER A 448 -1.04 22.48 3.86
N CYS A 449 -1.68 21.64 4.69
CA CYS A 449 -1.78 20.20 4.43
C CYS A 449 -2.74 19.88 3.27
N LEU A 450 -3.68 20.78 2.96
CA LEU A 450 -4.59 20.67 1.82
C LEU A 450 -4.00 21.41 0.62
N LYS A 451 -3.68 20.68 -0.44
CA LYS A 451 -3.23 21.20 -1.73
C LYS A 451 -3.94 20.49 -2.87
N ASP A 452 -4.48 21.25 -3.82
CA ASP A 452 -5.22 20.74 -4.96
C ASP A 452 -6.30 19.69 -4.58
N GLY A 453 -7.00 19.83 -3.46
CA GLY A 453 -8.02 18.86 -3.03
C GLY A 453 -7.47 17.57 -2.42
N VAL A 454 -6.18 17.51 -2.09
CA VAL A 454 -5.56 16.39 -1.38
C VAL A 454 -5.03 16.87 -0.03
N TYR A 455 -5.46 16.19 1.04
CA TYR A 455 -4.85 16.31 2.35
C TYR A 455 -3.66 15.38 2.44
N SER A 456 -2.50 15.94 2.79
CA SER A 456 -1.26 15.20 2.96
C SER A 456 -0.83 15.08 4.43
N ILE A 457 -0.07 14.02 4.68
CA ILE A 457 0.58 13.71 5.96
C ILE A 457 2.03 13.23 5.74
N ASP A 458 2.79 13.00 6.80
CA ASP A 458 4.11 12.38 6.72
C ASP A 458 4.07 10.95 6.15
N GLY A 459 5.04 10.64 5.30
CA GLY A 459 5.16 9.36 4.61
C GLY A 459 6.25 9.40 3.55
N ASP A 460 6.15 8.47 2.61
CA ASP A 460 7.14 8.25 1.56
C ASP A 460 6.70 8.74 0.17
N GLU A 461 5.74 9.68 0.06
CA GLU A 461 5.02 10.11 -1.16
C GLU A 461 3.82 9.20 -1.52
N THR A 462 3.86 7.91 -1.21
CA THR A 462 2.82 6.95 -1.61
C THR A 462 2.09 6.32 -0.42
N VAL A 463 2.83 5.92 0.60
CA VAL A 463 2.35 5.20 1.77
C VAL A 463 2.54 6.08 3.00
N PRO A 464 1.44 6.45 3.71
CA PRO A 464 1.56 7.18 4.97
C PRO A 464 2.33 6.38 6.01
N VAL A 465 3.09 7.07 6.86
CA VAL A 465 3.85 6.45 7.96
C VAL A 465 2.98 5.53 8.81
N LEU A 466 1.71 5.92 9.07
CA LEU A 466 0.78 5.08 9.82
C LEU A 466 0.63 3.69 9.19
N SER A 467 0.48 3.59 7.87
CA SER A 467 0.32 2.31 7.19
C SER A 467 1.62 1.50 7.11
N ALA A 468 2.76 2.16 6.91
CA ALA A 468 4.06 1.50 6.78
C ALA A 468 4.63 1.01 8.13
N GLY A 469 4.38 1.77 9.20
CA GLY A 469 5.02 1.58 10.50
C GLY A 469 4.15 0.94 11.59
N PHE A 470 2.82 1.10 11.57
CA PHE A 470 1.97 0.75 12.73
C PHE A 470 2.11 -0.70 13.20
N MET A 471 2.20 -1.66 12.27
CA MET A 471 2.35 -3.06 12.65
C MET A 471 3.66 -3.29 13.40
N CYS A 472 4.80 -2.75 12.96
CA CYS A 472 6.06 -2.88 13.71
C CYS A 472 6.10 -1.99 14.97
N ALA A 473 5.35 -0.89 15.00
CA ALA A 473 5.30 0.04 16.15
C ALA A 473 4.50 -0.53 17.32
N LYS A 474 3.38 -1.19 17.03
CA LYS A 474 2.41 -1.63 18.05
C LYS A 474 1.84 -3.01 17.78
N GLY A 475 1.36 -3.29 16.57
CA GLY A 475 0.63 -4.53 16.26
C GLY A 475 1.45 -5.81 16.52
N TRP A 476 2.67 -5.86 16.00
CA TRP A 476 3.64 -6.95 16.12
C TRP A 476 4.73 -6.67 17.15
N ARG A 477 4.67 -5.55 17.86
CA ARG A 477 5.74 -5.15 18.79
C ARG A 477 5.69 -6.04 20.04
N GLY A 478 6.72 -6.86 20.23
CA GLY A 478 6.79 -7.82 21.33
C GLY A 478 5.80 -8.98 21.14
N LYS A 479 5.32 -9.56 22.26
CA LYS A 479 4.33 -10.65 22.21
C LYS A 479 2.91 -10.09 22.25
N THR A 480 2.21 -10.22 21.14
CA THR A 480 0.81 -9.84 20.97
C THR A 480 0.04 -11.01 20.34
N ARG A 481 -1.29 -10.93 20.27
CA ARG A 481 -2.14 -11.83 19.49
C ARG A 481 -1.76 -11.84 18.00
N PHE A 482 -1.13 -10.77 17.53
CA PHE A 482 -0.63 -10.65 16.17
C PHE A 482 0.84 -11.14 16.00
N ASN A 483 1.58 -11.29 17.09
CA ASN A 483 2.95 -11.80 17.11
C ASN A 483 3.20 -12.70 18.34
N PRO A 484 2.59 -13.90 18.42
CA PRO A 484 2.67 -14.72 19.63
C PRO A 484 4.04 -15.38 19.83
N SER A 485 4.81 -15.59 18.74
CA SER A 485 6.19 -16.07 18.82
C SER A 485 7.15 -15.00 19.33
N GLY A 486 6.75 -13.72 19.29
CA GLY A 486 7.60 -12.60 19.70
C GLY A 486 8.77 -12.37 18.74
N ILE A 487 8.52 -12.53 17.44
CA ILE A 487 9.46 -12.13 16.38
C ILE A 487 9.91 -10.69 16.63
N GLN A 488 11.21 -10.45 16.53
CA GLN A 488 11.73 -9.10 16.71
C GLN A 488 11.35 -8.21 15.53
N THR A 489 10.78 -7.05 15.83
CA THR A 489 10.35 -6.07 14.83
C THR A 489 11.05 -4.74 15.02
N TYR A 490 11.54 -4.19 13.91
CA TYR A 490 12.28 -2.93 13.88
C TYR A 490 11.65 -1.93 12.91
N ILE A 491 11.66 -0.66 13.28
CA ILE A 491 11.31 0.44 12.39
C ILE A 491 12.59 1.15 11.95
N ARG A 492 12.77 1.32 10.65
CA ARG A 492 13.89 2.05 10.05
C ARG A 492 13.33 3.13 9.13
N GLU A 493 13.28 4.35 9.63
CA GLU A 493 12.85 5.51 8.86
C GLU A 493 14.05 6.14 8.16
N TYR A 494 13.88 6.52 6.90
CA TYR A 494 14.91 7.17 6.10
C TYR A 494 14.47 8.59 5.77
N ASP A 495 15.22 9.52 6.32
CA ASP A 495 14.83 10.90 6.25
C ASP A 495 15.06 11.48 4.86
N HIS A 496 14.02 12.02 4.22
CA HIS A 496 14.13 12.53 2.86
C HIS A 496 15.01 13.80 2.81
N ALA A 497 16.11 13.71 2.08
CA ALA A 497 16.91 14.85 1.67
C ALA A 497 16.95 14.92 0.14
N PRO A 498 16.36 15.96 -0.48
CA PRO A 498 16.41 16.11 -1.93
C PRO A 498 17.86 16.36 -2.38
N PRO A 499 18.26 15.91 -3.58
CA PRO A 499 19.60 16.14 -4.11
C PRO A 499 19.88 17.64 -4.23
N ALA A 500 21.12 18.06 -3.94
CA ALA A 500 21.50 19.47 -3.93
C ALA A 500 21.56 20.06 -5.34
N THR A 501 21.69 19.22 -6.38
CA THR A 501 21.74 19.64 -7.77
C THR A 501 20.92 18.73 -8.69
N LEU A 502 20.36 19.28 -9.77
CA LEU A 502 19.61 18.53 -10.81
C LEU A 502 20.49 17.49 -11.54
N LEU A 503 21.82 17.65 -11.50
CA LEU A 503 22.81 16.78 -12.14
C LEU A 503 23.12 15.52 -11.33
N GLU A 504 22.74 15.47 -10.04
CA GLU A 504 22.99 14.34 -9.14
C GLU A 504 22.09 13.12 -9.40
N GLY A 505 21.15 13.22 -10.36
CA GLY A 505 20.21 12.14 -10.65
C GLY A 505 19.19 11.93 -9.51
N ARG A 506 18.79 10.68 -9.25
CA ARG A 506 17.94 10.35 -8.09
C ARG A 506 18.77 10.52 -6.81
N GLY A 507 18.24 11.29 -5.85
CA GLY A 507 18.94 11.64 -4.62
C GLY A 507 19.33 10.40 -3.81
N THR A 508 20.61 10.29 -3.48
CA THR A 508 21.18 9.18 -2.69
C THR A 508 20.73 9.18 -1.21
N GLN A 509 19.97 10.19 -0.82
CA GLN A 509 19.28 10.33 0.46
C GLN A 509 17.76 10.54 0.27
N SER A 510 17.22 10.15 -0.88
CA SER A 510 15.78 10.23 -1.12
C SER A 510 15.04 9.24 -0.23
N GLY A 511 14.02 9.72 0.47
CA GLY A 511 13.00 8.89 1.11
C GLY A 511 11.77 8.60 0.22
N ALA A 512 11.74 9.05 -1.04
CA ALA A 512 10.55 8.86 -1.87
C ALA A 512 10.34 7.37 -2.20
N HIS A 513 9.08 6.94 -2.29
CA HIS A 513 8.67 5.53 -2.26
C HIS A 513 9.45 4.60 -3.20
N VAL A 514 9.79 5.07 -4.40
CA VAL A 514 10.60 4.33 -5.37
C VAL A 514 12.07 4.69 -5.27
N ASP A 515 12.39 5.96 -5.05
CA ASP A 515 13.78 6.44 -5.06
C ASP A 515 14.57 6.01 -3.80
N ILE A 516 13.87 5.60 -2.74
CA ILE A 516 14.45 5.05 -1.52
C ILE A 516 15.32 3.81 -1.77
N MET A 517 15.07 3.06 -2.85
CA MET A 517 15.94 1.94 -3.25
C MET A 517 17.35 2.36 -3.67
N GLY A 518 17.56 3.66 -3.95
CA GLY A 518 18.87 4.27 -4.16
C GLY A 518 19.45 4.94 -2.92
N ASN A 519 18.77 4.88 -1.77
CA ASN A 519 19.19 5.53 -0.54
C ASN A 519 20.37 4.77 0.10
N PHE A 520 21.48 5.46 0.35
CA PHE A 520 22.69 4.83 0.89
C PHE A 520 22.47 4.15 2.24
N ALA A 521 21.72 4.77 3.16
CA ALA A 521 21.51 4.21 4.49
C ALA A 521 20.60 2.97 4.43
N LEU A 522 19.60 2.96 3.55
CA LEU A 522 18.76 1.77 3.34
C LEU A 522 19.59 0.62 2.72
N ILE A 523 20.37 0.91 1.69
CA ILE A 523 21.25 -0.07 1.06
C ILE A 523 22.26 -0.63 2.07
N GLU A 524 22.83 0.23 2.91
CA GLU A 524 23.77 -0.18 3.96
C GLU A 524 23.13 -1.14 4.97
N ASP A 525 21.92 -0.84 5.47
CA ASP A 525 21.19 -1.72 6.38
C ASP A 525 20.92 -3.09 5.74
N ILE A 526 20.48 -3.11 4.47
CA ILE A 526 20.23 -4.35 3.72
C ILE A 526 21.51 -5.18 3.58
N ILE A 527 22.62 -4.55 3.21
CA ILE A 527 23.92 -5.23 3.05
C ILE A 527 24.41 -5.80 4.37
N ARG A 528 24.26 -5.06 5.47
CA ARG A 528 24.66 -5.53 6.81
C ARG A 528 23.86 -6.76 7.22
N VAL A 529 22.53 -6.74 7.06
CA VAL A 529 21.68 -7.90 7.38
C VAL A 529 21.98 -9.09 6.46
N ALA A 530 22.19 -8.84 5.16
CA ALA A 530 22.62 -9.84 4.21
C ALA A 530 23.97 -10.49 4.62
N ALA A 531 24.90 -9.70 5.16
CA ALA A 531 26.17 -10.17 5.71
C ALA A 531 26.05 -10.90 7.07
N GLY A 532 24.85 -10.95 7.66
CA GLY A 532 24.56 -11.67 8.89
C GLY A 532 24.35 -10.80 10.13
N ALA A 533 24.31 -9.47 9.99
CA ALA A 533 23.97 -8.57 11.08
C ALA A 533 22.51 -8.77 11.55
N THR A 534 22.28 -8.49 12.83
CA THR A 534 20.97 -8.44 13.46
C THR A 534 20.45 -7.01 13.54
N GLY A 535 19.19 -6.84 13.94
CA GLY A 535 18.62 -5.52 14.13
C GLY A 535 19.29 -4.75 15.27
N GLU A 536 19.82 -5.46 16.27
CA GLU A 536 20.63 -4.86 17.34
C GLU A 536 21.96 -4.30 16.81
N ASP A 537 22.61 -5.01 15.88
CA ASP A 537 23.84 -4.55 15.22
C ASP A 537 23.61 -3.32 14.32
N LEU A 538 22.39 -3.12 13.84
CA LEU A 538 21.96 -1.92 13.12
C LEU A 538 21.64 -0.73 14.05
N GLY A 539 21.66 -0.94 15.37
CA GLY A 539 21.28 0.05 16.38
C GLY A 539 19.79 0.07 16.73
N GLY A 540 19.02 -0.96 16.33
CA GLY A 540 17.59 -1.08 16.60
C GLY A 540 16.73 -0.11 15.78
N ASP A 541 15.69 0.42 16.44
CA ASP A 541 14.76 1.36 15.82
C ASP A 541 15.42 2.69 15.49
N GLN A 542 15.15 3.19 14.28
CA GLN A 542 15.47 4.55 13.85
C GLN A 542 14.17 5.23 13.43
N VAL A 543 13.69 6.16 14.24
CA VAL A 543 12.39 6.82 14.07
C VAL A 543 12.53 8.34 14.19
N TYR A 544 12.06 9.06 13.18
CA TYR A 544 11.99 10.51 13.10
C TYR A 544 10.55 11.05 13.17
N SER A 545 9.59 10.22 12.80
CA SER A 545 8.15 10.50 12.81
C SER A 545 7.54 10.35 14.21
N ASP A 546 6.27 10.72 14.35
CA ASP A 546 5.51 10.53 15.59
C ASP A 546 4.75 9.18 15.62
N ILE A 547 5.19 8.17 14.85
CA ILE A 547 4.49 6.87 14.71
C ILE A 547 4.13 6.21 16.04
N PHE A 548 5.01 6.22 17.04
CA PHE A 548 4.71 5.64 18.36
C PHE A 548 3.55 6.38 19.04
N LYS A 549 3.56 7.73 19.01
CA LYS A 549 2.48 8.54 19.57
C LYS A 549 1.16 8.31 18.83
N TRP A 550 1.19 8.22 17.50
CA TRP A 550 -0.01 7.91 16.71
C TRP A 550 -0.53 6.51 17.02
N SER A 551 0.36 5.53 17.13
CA SER A 551 0.01 4.16 17.45
C SER A 551 -0.62 4.03 18.84
N ASP A 552 -0.19 4.81 19.83
CA ASP A 552 -0.74 4.79 21.19
C ASP A 552 -2.20 5.26 21.22
N LYS A 553 -2.58 6.22 20.38
CA LYS A 553 -3.96 6.71 20.29
C LYS A 553 -4.92 5.70 19.66
N ILE A 554 -4.42 4.72 18.90
CA ILE A 554 -5.25 3.68 18.28
C ILE A 554 -5.60 2.62 19.33
N ASN A 555 -6.89 2.50 19.64
CA ASN A 555 -7.39 1.47 20.55
C ASN A 555 -7.61 0.14 19.81
N LEU A 556 -6.55 -0.65 19.69
CA LEU A 556 -6.57 -1.98 19.10
C LEU A 556 -6.28 -3.04 20.18
N PRO A 557 -7.15 -4.03 20.39
CA PRO A 557 -6.86 -5.16 21.27
C PRO A 557 -5.64 -5.93 20.76
N LEU A 558 -4.62 -6.05 21.62
CA LEU A 558 -3.36 -6.75 21.35
C LEU A 558 -3.29 -8.09 22.07
#